data_AF-A0A2V6TZ87-F1
#
_entry.id   AF-A0A2V6TZ87-F1
#
_cell.length_a   1.000
_cell.length_b   1.000
_cell.length_c   1.000
_cell.angle_alpha   90.00
_cell.angle_beta   90.00
_cell.angle_gamma   90.00
#
_symmetry.space_group_name_H-M   'P 1'
#
loop_
_entity.id
_entity.type
_entity.pdbx_description
1 polymer ?
#
loop_
_entity_poly.entity_id
_entity_poly.type
_entity_poly.pdbx_seq_one_letter_code
_entity_poly.pdbx_strand_id
1 'polypeptide(L)'
;MTEREPDREPDRGRLVVEADKRLTEQLRALSRQRMVFFAGLPGTGKSLLVHQLVHLAAGSGRSVHLLQWDVARPVFEATVAGRRYPLLEGVTHPVIRKAAGLWARRALVLWSEHHRDPRHLLAGETPFVGSRFVELARRRDDGAEALLSARSCRFVIAVPSFEVRRFLETRRALRAASPLHPREREDAPPSVLHDLWRELAEVAGRLGLASGAAGVSATNTVGPYDPLVYRRVYELMLRHRHVEVASLDAILPTESLSVYDFAVSPDDLVPTEIEAEEAIHEVERQRGRGMRRGNQAECWSLVSLSPLGRG
;
A
#
# COMPACT_ATOMS: atom_id res chain seq x y z
N MET A 1 49.71 -3.23 -3.70
CA MET A 1 48.87 -3.73 -2.59
C MET A 1 47.44 -3.34 -2.92
N THR A 2 46.69 -4.31 -3.44
CA THR A 2 45.26 -4.22 -3.70
C THR A 2 44.55 -4.39 -2.36
N GLU A 3 43.98 -3.31 -1.83
CA GLU A 3 43.01 -3.41 -0.72
C GLU A 3 41.78 -4.12 -1.26
N ARG A 4 41.52 -5.31 -0.72
CA ARG A 4 40.25 -6.02 -0.90
C ARG A 4 39.19 -5.23 -0.14
N GLU A 5 38.18 -4.72 -0.85
CA GLU A 5 36.91 -4.36 -0.24
C GLU A 5 36.42 -5.54 0.62
N PRO A 6 35.92 -5.29 1.85
CA PRO A 6 35.38 -6.37 2.65
C PRO A 6 34.18 -6.95 1.92
N ASP A 7 34.22 -8.26 1.67
CA ASP A 7 33.08 -9.05 1.24
C ASP A 7 31.87 -8.67 2.11
N ARG A 8 30.88 -7.98 1.53
CA ARG A 8 29.57 -7.81 2.15
C ARG A 8 28.95 -9.19 2.26
N GLU A 9 29.12 -9.81 3.42
CA GLU A 9 28.37 -11.01 3.79
C GLU A 9 26.89 -10.72 3.52
N PRO A 10 26.18 -11.56 2.74
CA PRO A 10 24.78 -11.30 2.43
C PRO A 10 23.99 -11.29 3.74
N ASP A 11 23.07 -10.34 3.82
CA ASP A 11 22.14 -10.00 4.90
C ASP A 11 21.18 -11.15 5.32
N ARG A 12 21.74 -12.35 5.56
CA ARG A 12 21.02 -13.62 5.77
C ARG A 12 20.13 -13.59 7.01
N GLY A 13 20.42 -12.71 7.97
CA GLY A 13 19.59 -12.52 9.17
C GLY A 13 18.29 -11.74 8.94
N ARG A 14 18.17 -11.01 7.81
CA ARG A 14 17.00 -10.14 7.53
C ARG A 14 16.06 -10.68 6.45
N LEU A 15 16.51 -11.68 5.69
CA LEU A 15 15.71 -12.35 4.66
C LEU A 15 14.89 -13.51 5.23
N VAL A 16 13.81 -13.19 5.94
CA VAL A 16 12.90 -14.20 6.52
C VAL A 16 11.99 -14.84 5.46
N VAL A 17 11.90 -14.25 4.27
CA VAL A 17 11.10 -14.80 3.16
C VAL A 17 11.62 -16.17 2.70
N GLU A 18 12.89 -16.50 2.96
CA GLU A 18 13.51 -17.77 2.56
C GLU A 18 12.83 -19.00 3.18
N ALA A 19 12.08 -18.81 4.28
CA ALA A 19 11.22 -19.84 4.85
C ALA A 19 10.05 -20.26 3.92
N ASP A 20 9.71 -19.45 2.92
CA ASP A 20 8.74 -19.75 1.86
C ASP A 20 9.40 -19.61 0.48
N LYS A 21 9.69 -20.76 -0.15
CA LYS A 21 10.35 -20.80 -1.46
C LYS A 21 9.53 -20.10 -2.55
N ARG A 22 8.20 -20.26 -2.55
CA ARG A 22 7.33 -19.67 -3.59
C ARG A 22 7.32 -18.16 -3.47
N LEU A 23 7.15 -17.65 -2.24
CA LEU A 23 7.18 -16.22 -1.98
C LEU A 23 8.56 -15.62 -2.29
N THR A 24 9.64 -16.34 -1.97
CA THR A 24 11.00 -15.93 -2.30
C THR A 24 11.21 -15.78 -3.80
N GLU A 25 10.80 -16.78 -4.59
CA GLU A 25 10.91 -16.73 -6.06
C GLU A 25 10.09 -15.57 -6.64
N GLN A 26 8.88 -15.35 -6.12
CA GLN A 26 8.03 -14.24 -6.53
C GLN A 26 8.68 -12.88 -6.21
N LEU A 27 9.17 -12.68 -4.98
CA LEU A 27 9.83 -11.43 -4.61
C LEU A 27 11.13 -11.19 -5.40
N ARG A 28 11.89 -12.24 -5.74
CA ARG A 28 13.06 -12.13 -6.63
C ARG A 28 12.69 -11.75 -8.06
N ALA A 29 11.54 -12.18 -8.56
CA ALA A 29 11.04 -11.74 -9.86
C ALA A 29 10.57 -10.28 -9.83
N LEU A 30 9.88 -9.89 -8.76
CA LEU A 30 9.45 -8.51 -8.51
C LEU A 30 10.63 -7.57 -8.30
N SER A 31 11.71 -8.03 -7.67
CA SER A 31 12.93 -7.22 -7.43
C SER A 31 13.68 -6.86 -8.70
N ARG A 32 13.23 -7.32 -9.88
CA ARG A 32 13.74 -6.95 -11.20
C ARG A 32 12.85 -5.93 -11.93
N GLN A 33 11.67 -5.60 -11.40
CA GLN A 33 10.75 -4.63 -11.99
C GLN A 33 11.24 -3.19 -11.76
N ARG A 34 10.70 -2.21 -12.50
CA ARG A 34 10.99 -0.78 -12.25
C ARG A 34 10.20 -0.25 -11.07
N MET A 35 8.93 -0.65 -10.96
CA MET A 35 8.02 -0.19 -9.92
C MET A 35 7.22 -1.36 -9.34
N VAL A 36 7.16 -1.47 -8.01
CA VAL A 36 6.39 -2.50 -7.31
C VAL A 36 5.63 -1.88 -6.15
N PHE A 37 4.29 -1.97 -6.18
CA PHE A 37 3.42 -1.41 -5.15
C PHE A 37 2.67 -2.53 -4.43
N PHE A 38 2.84 -2.64 -3.12
CA PHE A 38 2.11 -3.62 -2.31
C PHE A 38 0.79 -3.01 -1.83
N ALA A 39 -0.30 -3.68 -2.19
CA ALA A 39 -1.67 -3.28 -1.91
C ALA A 39 -2.32 -4.22 -0.89
N GLY A 40 -3.17 -3.65 -0.06
CA GLY A 40 -3.91 -4.42 0.95
C GLY A 40 -4.27 -3.65 2.20
N LEU A 41 -5.09 -4.26 3.04
CA LEU A 41 -5.48 -3.68 4.32
C LEU A 41 -4.26 -3.52 5.25
N PRO A 42 -4.34 -2.65 6.27
CA PRO A 42 -3.42 -2.70 7.40
C PRO A 42 -3.37 -4.12 8.00
N GLY A 43 -2.18 -4.52 8.46
CA GLY A 43 -1.99 -5.84 9.07
C GLY A 43 -2.07 -7.05 8.11
N THR A 44 -1.95 -6.87 6.78
CA THR A 44 -1.90 -7.99 5.82
C THR A 44 -0.49 -8.41 5.40
N GLY A 45 0.55 -7.83 6.02
CA GLY A 45 1.96 -8.19 5.74
C GLY A 45 2.66 -7.36 4.66
N LYS A 46 2.02 -6.31 4.13
CA LYS A 46 2.60 -5.44 3.07
C LYS A 46 3.97 -4.89 3.43
N SER A 47 4.12 -4.34 4.63
CA SER A 47 5.37 -3.71 5.08
C SER A 47 6.49 -4.75 5.20
N LEU A 48 6.16 -6.00 5.57
CA LEU A 48 7.13 -7.11 5.51
C LEU A 48 7.52 -7.41 4.06
N LEU A 49 6.58 -7.48 3.12
CA LEU A 49 6.90 -7.71 1.71
C LEU A 49 7.76 -6.60 1.09
N VAL A 50 7.46 -5.33 1.43
CA VAL A 50 8.31 -4.18 1.06
C VAL A 50 9.71 -4.37 1.64
N HIS A 51 9.82 -4.67 2.93
CA HIS A 51 11.09 -4.91 3.59
C HIS A 51 11.91 -6.01 2.91
N GLN A 52 11.31 -7.17 2.65
CA GLN A 52 11.98 -8.29 1.99
C GLN A 52 12.38 -7.96 0.54
N LEU A 53 11.52 -7.25 -0.21
CA LEU A 53 11.83 -6.80 -1.57
C LEU A 53 13.02 -5.85 -1.60
N VAL A 54 13.07 -4.88 -0.67
CA VAL A 54 14.14 -3.89 -0.56
C VAL A 54 15.49 -4.58 -0.34
N HIS A 55 15.58 -5.53 0.58
CA HIS A 55 16.82 -6.28 0.82
C HIS A 55 17.23 -7.16 -0.35
N LEU A 56 16.28 -7.84 -0.98
CA LEU A 56 16.56 -8.64 -2.18
C LEU A 56 17.07 -7.76 -3.34
N ALA A 57 16.46 -6.60 -3.56
CA ALA A 57 16.87 -5.67 -4.60
C ALA A 57 18.25 -5.06 -4.29
N ALA A 58 18.47 -4.56 -3.08
CA ALA A 58 19.74 -3.98 -2.67
C ALA A 58 20.89 -5.01 -2.69
N GLY A 59 20.63 -6.24 -2.25
CA GLY A 59 21.58 -7.36 -2.36
C GLY A 59 21.94 -7.74 -3.80
N SER A 60 21.10 -7.37 -4.78
CA SER A 60 21.40 -7.50 -6.21
C SER A 60 22.03 -6.24 -6.84
N GLY A 61 22.46 -5.28 -6.02
CA GLY A 61 23.12 -4.03 -6.45
C GLY A 61 22.16 -2.97 -6.98
N ARG A 62 20.85 -3.05 -6.67
CA ARG A 62 19.86 -2.05 -7.07
C ARG A 62 19.75 -0.92 -6.06
N SER A 63 19.52 0.29 -6.57
CA SER A 63 19.16 1.46 -5.75
C SER A 63 17.66 1.46 -5.54
N VAL A 64 17.22 1.41 -4.27
CA VAL A 64 15.80 1.27 -3.93
C VAL A 64 15.25 2.58 -3.41
N HIS A 65 14.09 2.95 -3.93
CA HIS A 65 13.32 4.14 -3.59
C HIS A 65 12.01 3.71 -2.98
N LEU A 66 11.48 4.46 -2.01
CA LEU A 66 10.27 4.10 -1.28
C LEU A 66 9.16 5.15 -1.40
N LEU A 67 7.96 4.71 -1.77
CA LEU A 67 6.75 5.52 -1.67
C LEU A 67 5.88 5.00 -0.52
N GLN A 68 5.81 5.75 0.57
CA GLN A 68 5.06 5.38 1.77
C GLN A 68 4.08 6.46 2.19
N TRP A 69 2.84 6.05 2.48
CA TRP A 69 1.79 6.96 2.92
C TRP A 69 2.18 7.71 4.21
N ASP A 70 2.72 6.98 5.20
CA ASP A 70 3.05 7.55 6.51
C ASP A 70 4.29 8.46 6.49
N VAL A 71 5.09 8.40 5.41
CA VAL A 71 6.21 9.32 5.18
C VAL A 71 5.75 10.57 4.42
N ALA A 72 4.88 10.43 3.42
CA ALA A 72 4.40 11.56 2.64
C ALA A 72 3.36 12.41 3.41
N ARG A 73 2.41 11.77 4.12
CA ARG A 73 1.27 12.42 4.80
C ARG A 73 1.70 13.58 5.73
N PRO A 74 2.67 13.42 6.65
CA PRO A 74 2.99 14.45 7.62
C PRO A 74 3.36 15.80 6.99
N VAL A 75 4.02 15.80 5.83
CA VAL A 75 4.36 17.03 5.11
C VAL A 75 3.10 17.78 4.68
N PHE A 76 2.12 17.07 4.12
CA PHE A 76 0.84 17.69 3.74
C PHE A 76 0.13 18.30 4.94
N GLU A 77 0.06 17.56 6.05
CA GLU A 77 -0.61 18.02 7.28
C GLU A 77 0.10 19.23 7.92
N ALA A 78 1.42 19.35 7.74
CA ALA A 78 2.22 20.45 8.28
C ALA A 78 2.11 21.77 7.50
N THR A 79 1.82 21.74 6.20
CA THR A 79 1.75 22.93 5.35
C THR A 79 0.70 23.96 5.80
N VAL A 80 0.83 25.23 5.39
CA VAL A 80 -0.17 26.27 5.71
C VAL A 80 -1.54 25.87 5.16
N ALA A 81 -1.57 25.38 3.92
CA ALA A 81 -2.80 24.92 3.29
C ALA A 81 -3.39 23.70 4.02
N GLY A 82 -2.55 22.76 4.45
CA GLY A 82 -2.95 21.52 5.10
C GLY A 82 -3.52 21.69 6.50
N ARG A 83 -3.06 22.69 7.25
CA ARG A 83 -3.60 23.03 8.58
C ARG A 83 -5.08 23.40 8.56
N ARG A 84 -5.66 23.75 7.40
CA ARG A 84 -7.11 23.96 7.21
C ARG A 84 -7.91 22.65 7.24
N TYR A 85 -7.23 21.52 7.17
CA TYR A 85 -7.79 20.17 7.06
C TYR A 85 -7.20 19.24 8.13
N PRO A 86 -7.46 19.53 9.42
CA PRO A 86 -6.85 18.79 10.52
C PRO A 86 -7.26 17.32 10.53
N LEU A 87 -6.42 16.51 11.17
CA LEU A 87 -6.77 15.15 11.54
C LEU A 87 -8.00 15.18 12.47
N LEU A 88 -9.04 14.41 12.15
CA LEU A 88 -10.23 14.28 12.99
C LEU A 88 -10.33 12.84 13.45
N GLU A 89 -10.31 12.61 14.77
CA GLU A 89 -10.43 11.27 15.38
C GLU A 89 -9.42 10.25 14.83
N GLY A 90 -8.17 10.67 14.59
CA GLY A 90 -7.13 9.79 14.02
C GLY A 90 -7.21 9.61 12.50
N VAL A 91 -8.22 10.20 11.84
CA VAL A 91 -8.46 10.05 10.40
C VAL A 91 -7.97 11.30 9.65
N THR A 92 -7.01 11.10 8.74
CA THR A 92 -6.52 12.16 7.84
C THR A 92 -7.63 12.69 6.96
N HIS A 93 -7.79 14.01 6.85
CA HIS A 93 -8.88 14.63 6.11
C HIS A 93 -8.91 14.23 4.60
N PRO A 94 -10.09 14.04 3.96
CA PRO A 94 -10.19 13.60 2.57
C PRO A 94 -9.45 14.47 1.54
N VAL A 95 -9.33 15.79 1.79
CA VAL A 95 -8.54 16.69 0.93
C VAL A 95 -7.08 16.28 0.91
N ILE A 96 -6.49 16.03 2.08
CA ILE A 96 -5.10 15.61 2.21
C ILE A 96 -4.87 14.28 1.49
N ARG A 97 -5.78 13.31 1.68
CA ARG A 97 -5.70 12.00 0.99
C ARG A 97 -5.74 12.13 -0.52
N LYS A 98 -6.64 12.97 -1.03
CA LYS A 98 -6.75 13.27 -2.46
C LYS A 98 -5.50 13.98 -2.99
N ALA A 99 -5.01 14.98 -2.27
CA ALA A 99 -3.84 15.77 -2.64
C ALA A 99 -2.58 14.89 -2.70
N ALA A 100 -2.35 14.09 -1.65
CA ALA A 100 -1.25 13.13 -1.60
C ALA A 100 -1.32 12.10 -2.74
N GLY A 101 -2.50 11.62 -3.10
CA GLY A 101 -2.66 10.74 -4.26
C GLY A 101 -2.33 11.41 -5.61
N LEU A 102 -2.73 12.67 -5.80
CA LEU A 102 -2.40 13.44 -7.01
C LEU A 102 -0.91 13.79 -7.06
N TRP A 103 -0.31 14.14 -5.93
CA TRP A 103 1.13 14.32 -5.82
C TRP A 103 1.87 13.02 -6.14
N ALA A 104 1.47 11.89 -5.56
CA ALA A 104 2.15 10.61 -5.80
C ALA A 104 2.24 10.30 -7.30
N ARG A 105 1.17 10.52 -8.07
CA ARG A 105 1.20 10.37 -9.53
C ARG A 105 2.27 11.25 -10.20
N ARG A 106 2.37 12.53 -9.83
CA ARG A 106 3.40 13.44 -10.33
C ARG A 106 4.80 13.00 -9.91
N ALA A 107 4.96 12.59 -8.66
CA ALA A 107 6.22 12.08 -8.13
C ALA A 107 6.70 10.83 -8.90
N LEU A 108 5.80 9.94 -9.34
CA LEU A 108 6.18 8.79 -10.19
C LEU A 108 6.80 9.23 -11.53
N VAL A 109 6.24 10.27 -12.15
CA VAL A 109 6.75 10.81 -13.42
C VAL A 109 8.14 11.39 -13.21
N LEU A 110 8.27 12.30 -12.24
CA LEU A 110 9.54 12.94 -11.91
C LEU A 110 10.60 11.89 -11.54
N TRP A 111 10.26 10.93 -10.68
CA TRP A 111 11.15 9.84 -10.31
C TRP A 111 11.63 9.06 -11.55
N SER A 112 10.71 8.68 -12.45
CA SER A 112 11.07 7.93 -13.65
C SER A 112 11.96 8.72 -14.61
N GLU A 113 11.81 10.05 -14.65
CA GLU A 113 12.62 10.95 -15.47
C GLU A 113 14.04 11.13 -14.92
N HIS A 114 14.17 11.26 -13.60
CA HIS A 114 15.45 11.39 -12.90
C HIS A 114 16.21 10.06 -12.81
N HIS A 115 15.49 8.94 -12.74
CA HIS A 115 16.06 7.60 -12.56
C HIS A 115 15.74 6.68 -13.74
N ARG A 116 16.35 6.98 -14.90
CA ARG A 116 16.14 6.21 -16.14
C ARG A 116 16.86 4.86 -16.15
N ASP A 117 17.94 4.72 -15.39
CA ASP A 117 18.74 3.49 -15.32
C ASP A 117 17.91 2.36 -14.69
N PRO A 118 17.85 1.17 -15.31
CA PRO A 118 17.08 0.03 -14.80
C PRO A 118 17.53 -0.47 -13.41
N ARG A 119 18.72 -0.06 -12.93
CA ARG A 119 19.19 -0.36 -11.57
C ARG A 119 18.31 0.26 -10.49
N HIS A 120 17.56 1.32 -10.78
CA HIS A 120 16.63 1.91 -9.83
C HIS A 120 15.31 1.14 -9.73
N LEU A 121 14.87 0.85 -8.51
CA LEU A 121 13.58 0.26 -8.17
C LEU A 121 12.80 1.25 -7.31
N LEU A 122 11.56 1.55 -7.67
CA LEU A 122 10.60 2.18 -6.78
C LEU A 122 9.69 1.12 -6.17
N ALA A 123 9.78 0.93 -4.86
CA ALA A 123 8.85 0.11 -4.10
C ALA A 123 7.88 1.01 -3.32
N GLY A 124 6.64 0.59 -3.10
CA GLY A 124 5.72 1.39 -2.31
C GLY A 124 4.69 0.58 -1.55
N GLU A 125 4.23 1.15 -0.43
CA GLU A 125 3.08 0.65 0.30
C GLU A 125 1.83 1.47 -0.08
N THR A 126 0.83 0.80 -0.62
CA THR A 126 -0.40 1.42 -1.15
C THR A 126 -1.63 0.83 -0.45
N PRO A 127 -2.02 1.34 0.73
CA PRO A 127 -3.11 0.75 1.50
C PRO A 127 -4.46 0.78 0.76
N PHE A 128 -4.71 1.85 -0.01
CA PHE A 128 -5.97 2.22 -0.68
C PHE A 128 -7.18 2.40 0.23
N VAL A 129 -7.26 1.68 1.34
CA VAL A 129 -8.27 1.88 2.37
C VAL A 129 -8.20 3.30 2.93
N GLY A 130 -9.36 3.88 3.22
CA GLY A 130 -9.47 5.30 3.55
C GLY A 130 -9.27 6.20 2.33
N SER A 131 -9.23 5.68 1.11
CA SER A 131 -8.82 6.42 -0.11
C SER A 131 -7.36 6.90 -0.08
N ARG A 132 -6.47 6.23 0.67
CA ARG A 132 -5.04 6.56 0.73
C ARG A 132 -4.31 6.12 -0.54
N PHE A 133 -3.72 7.07 -1.28
CA PHE A 133 -3.08 6.84 -2.59
C PHE A 133 -3.98 6.18 -3.64
N VAL A 134 -5.30 6.27 -3.49
CA VAL A 134 -6.27 5.62 -4.41
C VAL A 134 -6.13 6.09 -5.86
N GLU A 135 -5.59 7.28 -6.06
CA GLU A 135 -5.23 7.85 -7.35
C GLU A 135 -4.26 6.98 -8.15
N LEU A 136 -3.42 6.17 -7.50
CA LEU A 136 -2.53 5.23 -8.19
C LEU A 136 -3.30 4.07 -8.82
N ALA A 137 -4.40 3.62 -8.21
CA ALA A 137 -5.27 2.57 -8.75
C ALA A 137 -6.20 3.07 -9.86
N ARG A 138 -6.64 4.33 -9.77
CA ARG A 138 -7.57 4.94 -10.73
C ARG A 138 -6.88 5.26 -12.05
N ARG A 139 -7.52 4.87 -13.16
CA ARG A 139 -7.16 5.38 -14.49
C ARG A 139 -7.39 6.89 -14.52
N ARG A 140 -6.39 7.64 -14.95
CA ARG A 140 -6.47 9.09 -15.20
C ARG A 140 -5.73 9.42 -16.48
N ASP A 141 -6.15 10.49 -17.14
CA ASP A 141 -5.46 11.00 -18.32
C ASP A 141 -4.37 11.99 -17.88
N ASP A 142 -3.23 11.45 -17.46
CA ASP A 142 -2.04 12.21 -17.07
C ASP A 142 -0.76 11.41 -17.38
N GLY A 143 0.41 12.07 -17.27
CA GLY A 143 1.70 11.46 -17.59
C GLY A 143 2.06 10.23 -16.75
N ALA A 144 1.45 10.05 -15.57
CA ALA A 144 1.71 8.91 -14.71
C ALA A 144 1.02 7.63 -15.21
N GLU A 145 -0.06 7.77 -15.99
CA GLU A 145 -0.86 6.62 -16.40
C GLU A 145 -0.05 5.65 -17.26
N ALA A 146 0.78 6.16 -18.17
CA ALA A 146 1.66 5.33 -18.98
C ALA A 146 2.63 4.47 -18.13
N LEU A 147 3.14 5.03 -17.02
CA LEU A 147 4.00 4.32 -16.09
C LEU A 147 3.22 3.29 -15.28
N LEU A 148 2.05 3.66 -14.76
CA LEU A 148 1.20 2.82 -13.93
C LEU A 148 0.58 1.64 -14.70
N SER A 149 0.36 1.79 -16.01
CA SER A 149 -0.11 0.72 -16.89
C SER A 149 1.01 -0.05 -17.59
N ALA A 150 2.28 0.32 -17.39
CA ALA A 150 3.40 -0.36 -18.03
C ALA A 150 3.64 -1.76 -17.43
N ARG A 151 4.10 -2.70 -18.27
CA ARG A 151 4.53 -4.02 -17.82
C ARG A 151 5.74 -4.01 -16.88
N SER A 152 6.42 -2.89 -16.70
CA SER A 152 7.51 -2.72 -15.74
C SER A 152 7.02 -2.24 -14.36
N CYS A 153 5.73 -1.92 -14.24
CA CYS A 153 5.04 -1.58 -13.00
C CYS A 153 4.15 -2.76 -12.57
N ARG A 154 4.24 -3.14 -11.29
CA ARG A 154 3.45 -4.22 -10.70
C ARG A 154 2.74 -3.75 -9.44
N PHE A 155 1.48 -4.13 -9.32
CA PHE A 155 0.73 -4.02 -8.08
C PHE A 155 0.57 -5.42 -7.49
N VAL A 156 1.01 -5.61 -6.25
CA VAL A 156 1.01 -6.91 -5.58
C VAL A 156 -0.01 -6.87 -4.45
N ILE A 157 -1.03 -7.71 -4.53
CA ILE A 157 -2.02 -7.83 -3.47
C ILE A 157 -1.48 -8.82 -2.42
N ALA A 158 -1.22 -8.34 -1.20
CA ALA A 158 -0.85 -9.20 -0.08
C ALA A 158 -2.11 -9.88 0.47
N VAL A 159 -2.23 -11.20 0.26
CA VAL A 159 -3.39 -12.01 0.64
C VAL A 159 -2.95 -13.05 1.67
N PRO A 160 -3.06 -12.76 2.97
CA PRO A 160 -2.78 -13.76 3.99
C PRO A 160 -3.84 -14.86 4.02
N SER A 161 -3.42 -16.09 4.30
CA SER A 161 -4.34 -17.16 4.69
C SER A 161 -5.04 -16.81 6.00
N PHE A 162 -6.10 -17.55 6.36
CA PHE A 162 -6.77 -17.38 7.65
C PHE A 162 -5.80 -17.50 8.84
N GLU A 163 -4.90 -18.48 8.78
CA GLU A 163 -3.91 -18.74 9.82
C GLU A 163 -2.90 -17.61 9.93
N VAL A 164 -2.32 -17.18 8.80
CA VAL A 164 -1.37 -16.07 8.77
C VAL A 164 -2.05 -14.77 9.21
N ARG A 165 -3.30 -14.53 8.81
CA ARG A 165 -4.06 -13.36 9.25
C ARG A 165 -4.22 -13.33 10.77
N ARG A 166 -4.62 -14.44 11.39
CA ARG A 166 -4.73 -14.55 12.85
C ARG A 166 -3.39 -14.33 13.54
N PHE A 167 -2.32 -14.94 13.02
CA PHE A 167 -0.97 -14.74 13.54
C PHE A 167 -0.56 -13.26 13.50
N LEU A 168 -0.77 -12.58 12.37
CA LEU A 168 -0.45 -11.15 12.21
C LEU A 168 -1.22 -10.28 13.21
N GLU A 169 -2.52 -10.55 13.41
CA GLU A 169 -3.35 -9.84 14.40
C GLU A 169 -2.83 -10.04 15.84
N THR A 170 -2.50 -11.27 16.22
CA THR A 170 -1.93 -11.57 17.55
C THR A 170 -0.57 -10.90 17.76
N ARG A 171 0.34 -11.00 16.77
CA ARG A 171 1.67 -10.38 16.86
C ARG A 171 1.58 -8.87 16.94
N ARG A 172 0.63 -8.26 16.23
CA ARG A 172 0.40 -6.81 16.28
C ARG A 172 -0.12 -6.36 17.63
N ALA A 173 -1.02 -7.11 18.26
CA ALA A 173 -1.46 -6.83 19.63
C ALA A 173 -0.28 -6.89 20.63
N LEU A 174 0.60 -7.90 20.49
CA LEU A 174 1.79 -8.03 21.32
C LEU A 174 2.78 -6.88 21.11
N ARG A 175 3.04 -6.50 19.85
CA ARG A 175 3.99 -5.41 19.51
C ARG A 175 3.49 -4.02 19.87
N ALA A 176 2.17 -3.81 19.89
CA ALA A 176 1.61 -2.57 20.44
C ALA A 176 1.98 -2.39 21.92
N ALA A 177 2.03 -3.49 22.69
CA ALA A 177 2.43 -3.48 24.10
C ALA A 177 3.95 -3.49 24.30
N SER A 178 4.70 -4.21 23.45
CA SER A 178 6.16 -4.34 23.52
C SER A 178 6.79 -4.24 22.12
N PRO A 179 6.99 -3.00 21.61
CA PRO A 179 7.47 -2.77 20.26
C PRO A 179 8.97 -3.03 20.13
N LEU A 180 9.38 -3.60 19.00
CA LEU A 180 10.79 -3.73 18.61
C LEU A 180 11.33 -2.46 17.96
N HIS A 181 10.44 -1.64 17.41
CA HIS A 181 10.77 -0.37 16.77
C HIS A 181 9.72 0.69 17.13
N PRO A 182 10.09 1.97 17.36
CA PRO A 182 9.14 3.02 17.77
C PRO A 182 7.90 3.14 16.89
N ARG A 183 8.06 3.02 15.56
CA ARG A 183 6.94 3.07 14.59
C ARG A 183 5.89 1.96 14.77
N GLU A 184 6.22 0.84 15.43
CA GLU A 184 5.25 -0.22 15.69
C GLU A 184 4.16 0.20 16.70
N ARG A 185 4.34 1.31 17.44
CA ARG A 185 3.28 1.88 18.29
C ARG A 185 2.19 2.58 17.49
N GLU A 186 2.52 3.03 16.28
CA GLU A 186 1.60 3.74 15.39
C GLU A 186 0.80 2.77 14.50
N ASP A 187 1.11 1.48 14.60
CA ASP A 187 0.41 0.42 13.88
C ASP A 187 -1.06 0.34 14.31
N ALA A 188 -1.97 0.39 13.33
CA ALA A 188 -3.41 0.21 13.56
C ALA A 188 -3.70 -1.06 14.40
N PRO A 189 -4.44 -0.96 15.52
CA PRO A 189 -4.73 -2.09 16.40
C PRO A 189 -5.71 -3.10 15.77
N PRO A 190 -5.82 -4.33 16.31
CA PRO A 190 -6.69 -5.36 15.75
C PRO A 190 -8.16 -4.95 15.54
N SER A 191 -8.73 -4.15 16.44
CA SER A 191 -10.11 -3.64 16.29
C SER A 191 -10.30 -2.85 15.00
N VAL A 192 -9.36 -1.96 14.67
CA VAL A 192 -9.36 -1.22 13.40
C VAL A 192 -9.24 -2.19 12.23
N LEU A 193 -8.45 -3.25 12.34
CA LEU A 193 -8.33 -4.23 11.26
C LEU A 193 -9.65 -4.98 10.99
N HIS A 194 -10.43 -5.26 12.03
CA HIS A 194 -11.74 -5.88 11.93
C HIS A 194 -12.78 -4.93 11.33
N ASP A 195 -12.76 -3.66 11.71
CA ASP A 195 -13.67 -2.66 11.15
C ASP A 195 -13.38 -2.38 9.67
N LEU A 196 -12.11 -2.30 9.28
CA LEU A 196 -11.73 -2.17 7.88
C LEU A 196 -12.11 -3.39 7.04
N TRP A 197 -12.04 -4.60 7.62
CA TRP A 197 -12.57 -5.80 6.97
C TRP A 197 -14.09 -5.71 6.80
N ARG A 198 -14.80 -5.24 7.84
CA ARG A 198 -16.26 -5.08 7.80
C ARG A 198 -16.70 -4.18 6.67
N GLU A 199 -16.08 -3.01 6.55
CA GLU A 199 -16.34 -2.08 5.45
C GLU A 199 -16.06 -2.72 4.08
N LEU A 200 -14.95 -3.44 3.95
CA LEU A 200 -14.59 -4.12 2.69
C LEU A 200 -15.60 -5.23 2.34
N ALA A 201 -16.04 -6.01 3.32
CA ALA A 201 -17.03 -7.06 3.13
C ALA A 201 -18.41 -6.50 2.73
N GLU A 202 -18.83 -5.37 3.32
CA GLU A 202 -20.05 -4.66 2.90
C GLU A 202 -19.96 -4.18 1.45
N VAL A 203 -18.80 -3.69 1.03
CA VAL A 203 -18.54 -3.31 -0.37
C VAL A 203 -18.59 -4.54 -1.27
N ALA A 204 -17.95 -5.65 -0.88
CA ALA A 204 -18.02 -6.90 -1.62
C ALA A 204 -19.46 -7.41 -1.79
N GLY A 205 -20.28 -7.29 -0.74
CA GLY A 205 -21.71 -7.61 -0.77
C GLY A 205 -22.48 -6.76 -1.77
N ARG A 206 -22.29 -5.44 -1.75
CA ARG A 206 -22.90 -4.51 -2.72
C ARG A 206 -22.50 -4.79 -4.17
N LEU A 207 -21.35 -5.41 -4.38
CA LEU A 207 -20.80 -5.74 -5.69
C LEU A 207 -21.15 -7.15 -6.18
N GLY A 208 -21.87 -7.93 -5.37
CA GLY A 208 -22.16 -9.32 -5.69
C GLY A 208 -20.90 -10.21 -5.72
N LEU A 209 -19.82 -9.80 -5.05
CA LEU A 209 -18.57 -10.58 -4.95
C LEU A 209 -18.59 -11.60 -3.81
N ALA A 210 -19.55 -11.45 -2.90
CA ALA A 210 -19.80 -12.36 -1.80
C ALA A 210 -20.30 -13.72 -2.34
N SER A 211 -19.47 -14.76 -2.23
CA SER A 211 -19.87 -16.12 -2.60
C SER A 211 -21.01 -16.60 -1.67
N GLY A 212 -22.03 -17.26 -2.24
CA GLY A 212 -23.21 -17.80 -1.55
C GLY A 212 -22.95 -18.92 -0.52
N ALA A 213 -21.74 -19.00 0.05
CA ALA A 213 -21.38 -19.90 1.14
C ALA A 213 -20.78 -19.18 2.36
N ALA A 214 -20.43 -17.88 2.26
CA ALA A 214 -19.80 -17.15 3.37
C ALA A 214 -20.05 -15.63 3.34
N GLY A 215 -21.15 -15.19 2.73
CA GLY A 215 -21.47 -13.76 2.59
C GLY A 215 -22.93 -13.49 2.84
N VAL A 216 -23.21 -12.91 4.01
CA VAL A 216 -24.53 -12.56 4.55
C VAL A 216 -25.39 -13.79 4.87
N SER A 217 -25.21 -14.33 6.07
CA SER A 217 -26.29 -15.07 6.73
C SER A 217 -27.53 -14.16 6.75
N ALA A 218 -28.74 -14.74 6.70
CA ALA A 218 -30.04 -14.04 6.79
C ALA A 218 -30.21 -13.10 8.01
N THR A 219 -29.16 -12.94 8.81
CA THR A 219 -29.01 -12.17 10.04
C THR A 219 -28.20 -10.87 9.91
N ASN A 220 -27.80 -10.41 8.71
CA ASN A 220 -27.04 -9.15 8.52
C ASN A 220 -25.70 -9.07 9.31
N THR A 221 -25.08 -10.21 9.63
CA THR A 221 -23.77 -10.25 10.30
C THR A 221 -22.64 -10.44 9.28
N VAL A 222 -21.63 -9.56 9.32
CA VAL A 222 -20.43 -9.69 8.50
C VAL A 222 -19.63 -10.92 8.95
N GLY A 223 -19.32 -11.80 8.00
CA GLY A 223 -18.54 -13.01 8.26
C GLY A 223 -17.07 -12.72 8.60
N PRO A 224 -16.33 -13.73 9.10
CA PRO A 224 -14.89 -13.61 9.33
C PRO A 224 -14.14 -13.24 8.04
N TYR A 225 -12.90 -12.75 8.18
CA TYR A 225 -12.00 -12.46 7.06
C TYR A 225 -12.00 -13.59 6.03
N ASP A 226 -12.31 -13.30 4.77
CA ASP A 226 -12.25 -14.28 3.67
C ASP A 226 -11.19 -13.83 2.64
N PRO A 227 -10.09 -14.60 2.45
CA PRO A 227 -9.02 -14.24 1.54
C PRO A 227 -9.45 -14.16 0.08
N LEU A 228 -10.46 -14.92 -0.35
CA LEU A 228 -10.98 -14.89 -1.72
C LEU A 228 -11.80 -13.63 -1.98
N VAL A 229 -12.70 -13.28 -1.05
CA VAL A 229 -13.49 -12.04 -1.15
C VAL A 229 -12.58 -10.82 -1.11
N TYR A 230 -11.64 -10.81 -0.16
CA TYR A 230 -10.61 -9.78 -0.04
C TYR A 230 -9.84 -9.59 -1.35
N ARG A 231 -9.31 -10.69 -1.92
CA ARG A 231 -8.57 -10.67 -3.18
C ARG A 231 -9.42 -10.07 -4.31
N ARG A 232 -10.65 -10.54 -4.49
CA ARG A 232 -11.54 -10.08 -5.58
C ARG A 232 -11.82 -8.57 -5.53
N VAL A 233 -12.02 -8.02 -4.33
CA VAL A 233 -12.21 -6.57 -4.17
C VAL A 233 -10.98 -5.79 -4.61
N TYR A 234 -9.78 -6.23 -4.20
CA TYR A 234 -8.54 -5.57 -4.60
C TYR A 234 -8.23 -5.73 -6.09
N GLU A 235 -8.49 -6.90 -6.68
CA GLU A 235 -8.38 -7.11 -8.14
C GLU A 235 -9.31 -6.16 -8.91
N LEU A 236 -10.55 -5.98 -8.45
CA LEU A 236 -11.50 -5.05 -9.07
C LEU A 236 -11.05 -3.60 -8.93
N MET A 237 -10.53 -3.21 -7.77
CA MET A 237 -9.98 -1.87 -7.54
C MET A 237 -8.76 -1.60 -8.44
N LEU A 238 -7.94 -2.62 -8.69
CA LEU A 238 -6.72 -2.56 -9.50
C LEU A 238 -6.91 -3.03 -10.94
N ARG A 239 -8.15 -3.12 -11.45
CA ARG A 239 -8.48 -3.64 -12.78
C ARG A 239 -7.78 -2.95 -13.96
N HIS A 240 -7.21 -1.77 -13.74
CA HIS A 240 -6.47 -1.00 -14.74
C HIS A 240 -4.95 -1.11 -14.57
N ARG A 241 -4.47 -2.05 -13.73
CA ARG A 241 -3.06 -2.24 -13.40
C ARG A 241 -2.61 -3.66 -13.67
N HIS A 242 -1.30 -3.86 -13.77
CA HIS A 242 -0.70 -5.19 -13.82
C HIS A 242 -0.61 -5.76 -12.41
N VAL A 243 -1.56 -6.64 -12.07
CA VAL A 243 -1.73 -7.19 -10.74
C VAL A 243 -1.05 -8.55 -10.61
N GLU A 244 -0.36 -8.76 -9.50
CA GLU A 244 0.07 -10.07 -9.01
C GLU A 244 -0.50 -10.31 -7.60
N VAL A 245 -0.68 -11.57 -7.24
CA VAL A 245 -1.16 -11.96 -5.91
C VAL A 245 -0.01 -12.60 -5.15
N ALA A 246 0.32 -12.07 -3.98
CA ALA A 246 1.22 -12.70 -3.02
C ALA A 246 0.37 -13.41 -1.97
N SER A 247 0.16 -14.71 -2.16
CA SER A 247 -0.46 -15.59 -1.17
C SER A 247 0.51 -15.78 -0.01
N LEU A 248 0.13 -15.37 1.19
CA LEU A 248 0.92 -15.57 2.41
C LEU A 248 0.32 -16.74 3.17
N ASP A 249 0.82 -17.93 2.87
CA ASP A 249 0.29 -19.19 3.40
C ASP A 249 1.16 -19.73 4.56
N ALA A 250 2.41 -19.25 4.69
CA ALA A 250 3.35 -19.64 5.73
C ALA A 250 3.59 -18.51 6.75
N ILE A 251 3.76 -18.89 8.02
CA ILE A 251 4.23 -17.99 9.07
C ILE A 251 5.75 -17.84 8.93
N LEU A 252 6.21 -16.62 8.66
CA LEU A 252 7.62 -16.30 8.52
C LEU A 252 8.23 -15.97 9.90
N PRO A 253 9.50 -16.39 10.17
CA PRO A 253 10.17 -16.20 11.45
C PRO A 253 10.54 -14.73 11.66
N THR A 254 9.60 -13.96 12.19
CA THR A 254 9.68 -12.49 12.33
C THR A 254 9.91 -12.06 13.77
N GLU A 255 10.20 -12.98 14.69
CA GLU A 255 10.22 -12.77 16.14
C GLU A 255 11.09 -11.59 16.55
N SER A 256 12.31 -11.53 16.02
CA SER A 256 13.33 -10.51 16.26
C SER A 256 13.42 -9.44 15.17
N LEU A 257 12.55 -9.50 14.15
CA LEU A 257 12.59 -8.59 13.00
C LEU A 257 11.49 -7.53 13.10
N SER A 258 11.87 -6.25 13.06
CA SER A 258 10.93 -5.18 12.76
C SER A 258 10.93 -4.86 11.27
N VAL A 259 9.74 -4.70 10.69
CA VAL A 259 9.58 -4.34 9.26
C VAL A 259 10.05 -2.93 8.93
N TYR A 260 10.33 -2.12 9.96
CA TYR A 260 10.84 -0.75 9.84
C TYR A 260 12.37 -0.66 9.97
N ASP A 261 13.04 -1.75 10.34
CA ASP A 261 14.48 -1.80 10.50
C ASP A 261 15.14 -2.31 9.21
N PHE A 262 15.68 -1.40 8.41
CA PHE A 262 16.41 -1.72 7.19
C PHE A 262 17.94 -1.66 7.43
N ALA A 263 18.66 -2.74 7.10
CA ALA A 263 20.13 -2.73 6.95
C ALA A 263 20.64 -1.92 5.75
N VAL A 264 19.73 -1.53 4.86
CA VAL A 264 20.02 -0.67 3.71
C VAL A 264 19.28 0.64 3.88
N SER A 265 19.76 1.70 3.24
CA SER A 265 19.13 3.03 3.31
C SER A 265 18.41 3.30 1.98
N PRO A 266 17.13 2.90 1.84
CA PRO A 266 16.35 3.28 0.68
C PRO A 266 16.06 4.80 0.68
N ASP A 267 15.93 5.38 -0.49
CA ASP A 267 15.59 6.79 -0.66
C ASP A 267 14.06 6.97 -0.63
N ASP A 268 13.53 7.64 0.39
CA ASP A 268 12.10 7.92 0.47
C ASP A 268 11.69 9.02 -0.53
N LEU A 269 10.62 8.79 -1.28
CA LEU A 269 9.91 9.83 -2.00
C LEU A 269 9.11 10.64 -0.99
N VAL A 270 9.59 11.84 -0.70
CA VAL A 270 8.97 12.79 0.21
C VAL A 270 8.54 14.03 -0.57
N PRO A 271 7.30 14.50 -0.45
CA PRO A 271 6.89 15.76 -1.06
C PRO A 271 7.70 16.91 -0.44
N THR A 272 8.01 17.92 -1.23
CA THR A 272 8.37 19.23 -0.67
C THR A 272 7.12 19.93 -0.12
N GLU A 273 7.31 20.92 0.77
CA GLU A 273 6.20 21.75 1.26
C GLU A 273 5.44 22.44 0.10
N ILE A 274 6.18 22.95 -0.89
CA ILE A 274 5.61 23.58 -2.08
C ILE A 274 4.75 22.60 -2.87
N GLU A 275 5.28 21.41 -3.17
CA GLU A 275 4.53 20.37 -3.91
C GLU A 275 3.25 19.94 -3.18
N ALA A 276 3.33 19.85 -1.85
CA ALA A 276 2.19 19.51 -1.00
C ALA A 276 1.12 20.61 -1.04
N GLU A 277 1.50 21.89 -0.92
CA GLU A 277 0.57 23.02 -1.02
C GLU A 277 -0.09 23.11 -2.39
N GLU A 278 0.69 22.97 -3.47
CA GLU A 278 0.17 22.97 -4.83
C GLU A 278 -0.86 21.86 -5.05
N ALA A 279 -0.59 20.66 -4.54
CA ALA A 279 -1.53 19.55 -4.61
C ALA A 279 -2.83 19.83 -3.84
N ILE A 280 -2.75 20.47 -2.67
CA ILE A 280 -3.93 20.84 -1.88
C ILE A 280 -4.74 21.90 -2.62
N HIS A 281 -4.10 22.96 -3.13
CA HIS A 281 -4.76 23.99 -3.92
C HIS A 281 -5.41 23.42 -5.17
N GLU A 282 -4.80 22.43 -5.82
CA GLU A 282 -5.41 21.75 -6.96
C GLU A 282 -6.72 21.03 -6.59
N VAL A 283 -6.73 20.32 -5.46
CA VAL A 283 -7.96 19.67 -4.96
C VAL A 283 -9.04 20.69 -4.64
N GLU A 284 -8.67 21.84 -4.06
CA GLU A 284 -9.60 22.92 -3.75
C GLU A 284 -10.22 23.54 -5.00
N ARG A 285 -9.41 23.80 -6.03
CA ARG A 285 -9.88 24.28 -7.33
C ARG A 285 -10.86 23.29 -7.97
N GLN A 286 -10.56 22.00 -7.89
CA GLN A 286 -11.47 20.95 -8.38
C GLN A 286 -12.79 20.91 -7.60
N ARG A 287 -12.76 21.17 -6.29
CA ARG A 287 -13.98 21.25 -5.46
C ARG A 287 -14.84 22.46 -5.79
N GLY A 288 -14.22 23.64 -5.96
CA GLY A 288 -14.92 24.88 -6.31
C GLY A 288 -15.64 24.85 -7.67
N ARG A 289 -15.23 23.96 -8.58
CA ARG A 289 -15.82 23.78 -9.91
C ARG A 289 -16.96 22.75 -10.00
N GLY A 290 -17.44 22.22 -8.87
CA GLY A 290 -18.65 21.38 -8.84
C GLY A 290 -18.56 20.04 -8.11
N MET A 291 -17.68 19.89 -7.11
CA MET A 291 -17.74 18.70 -6.25
C MET A 291 -18.91 18.85 -5.25
N ARG A 292 -20.00 18.09 -5.44
CA ARG A 292 -21.03 17.94 -4.39
C ARG A 292 -20.35 17.46 -3.11
N ARG A 293 -20.77 17.99 -1.95
CA ARG A 293 -20.25 17.63 -0.62
C ARG A 293 -20.34 16.10 -0.44
N GLY A 294 -19.23 15.40 -0.66
CA GLY A 294 -19.11 13.97 -0.48
C GLY A 294 -18.91 13.64 1.00
N ASN A 295 -19.94 13.03 1.59
CA ASN A 295 -19.92 12.47 2.94
C ASN A 295 -18.85 11.36 3.05
N GLN A 296 -18.45 10.98 4.26
CA GLN A 296 -17.41 9.98 4.57
C GLN A 296 -17.55 8.61 3.85
N ALA A 297 -18.70 8.32 3.23
CA ALA A 297 -19.00 7.12 2.44
C ALA A 297 -18.20 6.96 1.12
N GLU A 298 -17.38 7.94 0.71
CA GLU A 298 -16.52 7.83 -0.48
C GLU A 298 -15.29 6.91 -0.33
N CYS A 299 -15.07 6.33 0.84
CA CYS A 299 -14.00 5.35 1.10
C CYS A 299 -13.97 4.21 0.06
N TRP A 300 -15.14 3.91 -0.52
CA TRP A 300 -15.34 2.82 -1.48
C TRP A 300 -16.14 3.21 -2.73
N SER A 301 -16.35 4.50 -3.00
CA SER A 301 -17.03 4.97 -4.22
C SER A 301 -16.28 4.61 -5.52
N LEU A 302 -15.06 4.04 -5.39
CA LEU A 302 -14.33 3.33 -6.44
C LEU A 302 -15.13 2.25 -7.16
N VAL A 303 -16.14 1.69 -6.51
CA VAL A 303 -16.91 0.58 -7.07
C VAL A 303 -18.36 0.92 -7.38
N SER A 304 -18.70 2.22 -7.36
CA SER A 304 -19.90 2.73 -8.01
C SER A 304 -19.73 2.68 -9.54
N LEU A 305 -19.83 1.47 -10.10
CA LEU A 305 -20.17 1.29 -11.50
C LEU A 305 -21.65 1.63 -11.64
N SER A 306 -21.97 2.59 -12.51
CA SER A 306 -23.30 2.67 -13.11
C SER A 306 -23.67 1.27 -13.64
N PRO A 307 -24.85 0.73 -13.31
CA PRO A 307 -25.30 -0.50 -13.93
C PRO A 307 -25.61 -0.18 -15.40
N LEU A 308 -25.00 -0.96 -16.30
CA LEU A 308 -25.41 -1.09 -17.70
C LEU A 308 -25.27 0.19 -18.54
N GLY A 309 -24.15 0.29 -19.25
CA GLY A 309 -24.19 0.92 -20.57
C GLY A 309 -25.13 0.09 -21.47
N ARG A 310 -26.35 0.60 -21.67
CA ARG A 310 -27.19 0.23 -22.83
C ARG A 310 -26.85 1.18 -23.97
N GLY A 311 -26.65 0.63 -25.16
CA GLY A 311 -26.49 1.36 -26.42
C GLY A 311 -25.11 1.20 -27.00
#